data_AF-A0A9X2A0F6-F1
#
_entry.id   AF-A0A9X2A0F6-F1
#
_cell.length_a   1.000
_cell.length_b   1.000
_cell.length_c   1.000
_cell.angle_alpha   90.00
_cell.angle_beta   90.00
_cell.angle_gamma   90.00
#
_symmetry.space_group_name_H-M   'P 1'
#
loop_
_entity.id
_entity.type
_entity.pdbx_description
1 polymer ?
#
loop_
_entity_poly.entity_id
_entity_poly.type
_entity_poly.pdbx_seq_one_letter_code
_entity_poly.pdbx_strand_id
1 'polypeptide(L)'
;MPVNLHQPRLVIPDNLNTRKEIRDFVVMTFLEELAGDETRIERYEYFVEECVSRNIYIARQTNLNKGMDFRVMFKDIYFQGANRRTRNPSHEHIFHELLMKKNSDPNVYNTNIIPAIHNIYNCVPSTHIQSFLRTINVNVGLLTIEETCLALKWLFIEQDITYWGYSGRAKLFNALVNQGLA
;
A
#
# COMPACT_ATOMS: atom_id res chain seq x y z
N MET A 1 23.84 15.13 9.06
CA MET A 1 23.77 15.47 7.64
C MET A 1 22.39 16.01 7.32
N PRO A 2 22.26 17.14 6.59
CA PRO A 2 20.99 17.60 6.03
C PRO A 2 20.30 16.51 5.20
N VAL A 3 18.98 16.56 5.19
CA VAL A 3 18.13 15.66 4.41
C VAL A 3 17.49 16.46 3.29
N ASN A 4 17.70 16.03 2.06
CA ASN A 4 16.98 16.54 0.91
C ASN A 4 15.80 15.59 0.63
N LEU A 5 14.58 16.13 0.61
CA LEU A 5 13.35 15.36 0.45
C LEU A 5 12.75 15.60 -0.93
N HIS A 6 12.68 14.53 -1.73
CA HIS A 6 12.02 14.50 -3.02
C HIS A 6 10.60 13.93 -2.88
N GLN A 7 9.65 14.53 -3.59
CA GLN A 7 8.25 14.08 -3.57
C GLN A 7 7.68 13.87 -4.99
N PRO A 8 8.30 12.99 -5.80
CA PRO A 8 7.79 12.68 -7.14
C PRO A 8 6.47 11.90 -7.11
N ARG A 9 5.78 11.83 -8.26
CA ARG A 9 4.62 10.95 -8.46
C ARG A 9 5.09 9.62 -9.06
N LEU A 10 4.56 8.52 -8.55
CA LEU A 10 4.73 7.18 -9.11
C LEU A 10 3.34 6.58 -9.29
N VAL A 11 2.82 6.68 -10.51
CA VAL A 11 1.50 6.15 -10.89
C VAL A 11 1.73 4.94 -11.79
N ILE A 12 1.26 3.78 -11.36
CA ILE A 12 1.36 2.54 -12.15
C ILE A 12 0.46 2.68 -13.38
N PRO A 13 1.00 2.53 -14.60
CA PRO A 13 0.19 2.57 -15.82
C PRO A 13 -0.83 1.42 -15.86
N ASP A 14 -2.05 1.69 -16.33
CA ASP A 14 -3.16 0.73 -16.35
C ASP A 14 -2.93 -0.48 -17.28
N ASN A 15 -1.96 -0.39 -18.19
CA ASN A 15 -1.59 -1.52 -19.06
C ASN A 15 -0.65 -2.53 -18.37
N LEU A 16 -0.15 -2.24 -17.16
CA LEU A 16 0.67 -3.17 -16.37
C LEU A 16 -0.24 -4.00 -15.46
N ASN A 17 -0.46 -5.26 -15.82
CA ASN A 17 -1.45 -6.12 -15.15
C ASN A 17 -0.86 -7.42 -14.60
N THR A 18 0.47 -7.54 -14.60
CA THR A 18 1.17 -8.64 -13.94
C THR A 18 2.04 -8.13 -12.79
N ARG A 19 2.25 -9.01 -11.79
CA ARG A 19 3.20 -8.79 -10.69
C ARG A 19 4.59 -8.38 -11.19
N LYS A 20 5.07 -9.02 -12.26
CA LYS A 20 6.41 -8.76 -12.81
C LYS A 20 6.48 -7.36 -13.40
N GLU A 21 5.54 -6.99 -14.26
CA GLU A 21 5.53 -5.67 -14.89
C GLU A 21 5.45 -4.53 -13.87
N ILE A 22 4.55 -4.66 -12.88
CA ILE A 22 4.41 -3.67 -11.81
C ILE A 22 5.71 -3.56 -11.01
N ARG A 23 6.30 -4.70 -10.62
CA ARG A 23 7.58 -4.72 -9.90
C ARG A 23 8.69 -4.07 -10.72
N ASP A 24 8.83 -4.43 -11.98
CA ASP A 24 9.86 -3.89 -12.86
C ASP A 24 9.70 -2.37 -12.98
N PHE A 25 8.48 -1.87 -13.19
CA PHE A 25 8.18 -0.44 -13.24
C PHE A 25 8.59 0.30 -11.96
N VAL A 26 8.20 -0.22 -10.80
CA VAL A 26 8.51 0.40 -9.49
C VAL A 26 10.02 0.40 -9.24
N VAL A 27 10.70 -0.72 -9.50
CA VAL A 27 12.15 -0.83 -9.28
C VAL A 27 12.93 0.06 -10.23
N MET A 28 12.56 0.10 -11.52
CA MET A 28 13.21 1.00 -12.49
C MET A 28 13.03 2.47 -12.09
N THR A 29 11.86 2.84 -11.54
CA THR A 29 11.64 4.19 -10.99
C THR A 29 12.59 4.50 -9.83
N PHE A 30 12.88 3.52 -8.96
CA PHE A 30 13.83 3.72 -7.85
C PHE A 30 15.29 3.82 -8.32
N LEU A 31 15.65 3.24 -9.48
CA LEU A 31 17.00 3.38 -10.04
C LEU A 31 17.31 4.79 -10.55
N GLU A 32 16.28 5.63 -10.72
CA GLU A 32 16.41 7.05 -11.08
C GLU A 32 16.67 7.95 -9.85
N GLU A 33 16.65 7.39 -8.63
CA GLU A 33 16.95 8.12 -7.39
C GLU A 33 18.40 8.61 -7.36
N LEU A 34 18.60 9.82 -6.84
CA LEU A 34 19.93 10.35 -6.55
C LEU A 34 20.54 9.61 -5.35
N ALA A 35 21.83 9.32 -5.45
CA ALA A 35 22.59 8.85 -4.30
C ALA A 35 22.87 10.00 -3.33
N GLY A 36 22.81 9.72 -2.03
CA GLY A 36 23.39 10.60 -1.01
C GLY A 36 24.92 10.57 -1.06
N ASP A 37 25.54 11.46 -0.28
CA ASP A 37 26.99 11.55 -0.11
C ASP A 37 27.35 11.82 1.36
N GLU A 38 28.63 12.03 1.65
CA GLU A 38 29.14 12.28 3.01
C GLU A 38 28.56 13.54 3.68
N THR A 39 27.92 14.41 2.90
CA THR A 39 27.38 15.69 3.36
C THR A 39 25.86 15.72 3.39
N ARG A 40 25.17 14.88 2.62
CA ARG A 40 23.69 14.90 2.50
C ARG A 40 23.07 13.53 2.30
N ILE A 41 21.84 13.41 2.77
CA ILE A 41 21.00 12.22 2.58
C ILE A 41 19.87 12.59 1.61
N GLU A 42 19.76 11.86 0.51
CA GLU A 42 18.63 11.95 -0.42
C GLU A 42 17.49 11.03 0.06
N ARG A 43 16.30 11.57 0.27
CA ARG A 43 15.09 10.82 0.67
C ARG A 43 13.97 11.02 -0.33
N TYR A 44 13.15 9.99 -0.49
CA TYR A 44 12.05 9.99 -1.44
C TYR A 44 10.74 9.61 -0.75
N GLU A 45 9.71 10.43 -0.96
CA GLU A 45 8.32 10.14 -0.61
C GLU A 45 7.47 10.23 -1.87
N TYR A 46 7.27 9.11 -2.55
CA TYR A 46 6.48 9.07 -3.77
C TYR A 46 4.99 9.20 -3.44
N PHE A 47 4.31 10.12 -4.13
CA PHE A 47 2.86 10.10 -4.21
C PHE A 47 2.42 8.93 -5.10
N VAL A 48 1.55 8.05 -4.61
CA VAL A 48 1.17 6.83 -5.34
C VAL A 48 -0.31 6.66 -5.61
N GLU A 49 -1.19 7.20 -4.76
CA GLU A 49 -2.64 7.10 -4.95
C GLU A 49 -3.34 8.37 -4.51
N GLU A 50 -4.33 8.76 -5.30
CA GLU A 50 -5.31 9.80 -4.97
C GLU A 50 -6.58 9.13 -4.45
N CYS A 51 -6.88 9.27 -3.17
CA CYS A 51 -8.16 8.83 -2.61
C CYS A 51 -9.05 10.05 -2.32
N VAL A 52 -10.35 9.83 -2.16
CA VAL A 52 -11.30 10.92 -1.87
C VAL A 52 -10.95 11.67 -0.58
N SER A 53 -10.47 10.96 0.44
CA SER A 53 -10.15 11.57 1.73
C SER A 53 -8.67 11.95 1.85
N ARG A 54 -7.75 10.99 1.74
CA ARG A 54 -6.31 11.25 1.88
C ARG A 54 -5.49 10.51 0.84
N ASN A 55 -4.38 11.12 0.48
CA ASN A 55 -3.43 10.55 -0.47
C ASN A 55 -2.54 9.48 0.19
N ILE A 56 -2.17 8.47 -0.58
CA ILE A 56 -1.23 7.43 -0.16
C ILE A 56 0.13 7.74 -0.76
N TYR A 57 1.16 7.53 0.06
CA TYR A 57 2.55 7.70 -0.33
C TYR A 57 3.33 6.44 -0.02
N ILE A 58 4.48 6.28 -0.67
CA ILE A 58 5.52 5.33 -0.25
C ILE A 58 6.80 6.08 0.08
N ALA A 59 7.45 5.71 1.18
CA ALA A 59 8.69 6.33 1.64
C ALA A 59 9.90 5.41 1.48
N ARG A 60 10.98 6.01 0.98
CA ARG A 60 12.31 5.41 0.80
C ARG A 60 13.41 6.30 1.38
N GLN A 61 14.53 5.75 1.82
CA GLN A 61 14.83 4.32 1.99
C GLN A 61 14.24 3.78 3.30
N THR A 62 14.09 2.45 3.41
CA THR A 62 13.80 1.80 4.70
C THR A 62 15.07 1.33 5.39
N ASN A 63 15.07 1.30 6.72
CA ASN A 63 16.24 0.95 7.52
C ASN A 63 16.50 -0.56 7.60
N LEU A 64 15.47 -1.40 7.44
CA LEU A 64 15.55 -2.84 7.73
C LEU A 64 16.03 -3.67 6.54
N ASN A 65 15.67 -3.30 5.30
CA ASN A 65 15.98 -4.07 4.09
C ASN A 65 17.06 -3.42 3.22
N LYS A 66 18.01 -2.70 3.86
CA LYS A 66 19.12 -2.00 3.18
C LYS A 66 18.66 -1.12 1.99
N GLY A 67 17.44 -0.57 2.08
CA GLY A 67 16.95 0.49 1.20
C GLY A 67 16.38 0.09 -0.17
N MET A 68 16.24 -1.20 -0.52
CA MET A 68 15.58 -1.58 -1.78
C MET A 68 14.04 -1.54 -1.69
N ASP A 69 13.47 -1.83 -0.53
CA ASP A 69 12.02 -1.77 -0.33
C ASP A 69 11.51 -0.36 0.00
N PHE A 70 10.22 -0.25 0.31
CA PHE A 70 9.59 1.00 0.73
C PHE A 70 8.58 0.75 1.85
N ARG A 71 8.13 1.83 2.51
CA ARG A 71 7.00 1.76 3.45
C ARG A 71 5.81 2.54 2.92
N VAL A 72 4.64 1.92 2.92
CA VAL A 72 3.35 2.62 2.70
C VAL A 72 3.13 3.63 3.82
N MET A 73 2.62 4.82 3.52
CA MET A 73 2.38 5.86 4.50
C MET A 73 1.20 6.77 4.15
N PHE A 74 0.62 7.36 5.20
CA PHE A 74 -0.32 8.46 5.12
C PHE A 74 0.26 9.67 5.85
N LYS A 75 0.16 10.87 5.28
CA LYS A 75 0.77 12.07 5.90
C LYS A 75 -0.05 12.64 7.05
N ASP A 76 -1.37 12.47 6.99
CA ASP A 76 -2.33 13.21 7.83
C ASP A 76 -2.97 12.38 8.95
N ILE A 77 -2.56 11.11 9.11
CA ILE A 77 -3.06 10.21 10.16
C ILE A 77 -1.93 9.44 10.81
N TYR A 78 -2.23 8.92 12.00
CA TYR A 78 -1.31 8.11 12.77
C TYR A 78 -1.96 6.81 13.23
N PHE A 79 -1.27 5.71 12.98
CA PHE A 79 -1.57 4.38 13.47
C PHE A 79 -0.85 4.13 14.80
N GLN A 80 -1.44 3.30 15.66
CA GLN A 80 -0.87 2.98 16.96
C GLN A 80 0.19 1.87 16.81
N GLY A 81 1.47 2.22 16.85
CA GLY A 81 2.55 1.24 16.91
C GLY A 81 2.81 0.74 18.33
N ALA A 82 3.63 -0.31 18.44
CA ALA A 82 3.97 -0.94 19.73
C ALA A 82 4.53 0.06 20.76
N ASN A 83 5.41 0.97 20.33
CA ASN A 83 6.09 1.92 21.23
C ASN A 83 5.83 3.39 20.87
N ARG A 84 5.24 3.68 19.70
CA ARG A 84 4.96 5.03 19.24
C ARG A 84 3.92 5.05 18.13
N ARG A 85 3.28 6.19 17.95
CA ARG A 85 2.46 6.48 16.77
C ARG A 85 3.32 6.48 15.51
N THR A 86 2.78 5.93 14.42
CA THR A 86 3.46 5.81 13.13
C THR A 86 2.53 6.25 12.01
N ARG A 87 3.09 6.80 10.93
CA ARG A 87 2.35 7.14 9.70
C ARG A 87 2.22 5.95 8.75
N ASN A 88 2.91 4.86 9.03
CA ASN A 88 2.95 3.65 8.22
C ASN A 88 1.99 2.61 8.81
N PRO A 89 0.95 2.16 8.09
CA PRO A 89 0.14 1.04 8.54
C PRO A 89 1.00 -0.24 8.55
N SER A 90 0.78 -1.10 9.54
CA SER A 90 1.26 -2.49 9.48
C SER A 90 0.19 -3.37 8.83
N HIS A 91 0.53 -4.63 8.54
CA HIS A 91 -0.45 -5.61 8.07
C HIS A 91 -1.63 -5.73 9.06
N GLU A 92 -1.35 -5.81 10.36
CA GLU A 92 -2.36 -5.86 11.42
C GLU A 92 -3.29 -4.64 11.44
N HIS A 93 -2.77 -3.44 11.16
CA HIS A 93 -3.63 -2.25 11.05
C HIS A 93 -4.63 -2.39 9.89
N ILE A 94 -4.17 -2.89 8.74
CA ILE A 94 -5.06 -3.14 7.59
C ILE A 94 -6.06 -4.26 7.89
N PHE A 95 -5.64 -5.33 8.56
CA PHE A 95 -6.55 -6.42 8.96
C PHE A 95 -7.62 -5.92 9.91
N HIS A 96 -7.25 -5.09 10.89
CA HIS A 96 -8.21 -4.49 11.82
C HIS A 96 -9.21 -3.58 11.10
N GLU A 97 -8.75 -2.73 10.17
CA GLU A 97 -9.63 -1.89 9.35
C GLU A 97 -10.64 -2.71 8.56
N LEU A 98 -10.17 -3.78 7.89
CA LEU A 98 -11.01 -4.70 7.13
C LEU A 98 -12.02 -5.43 8.03
N LEU A 99 -11.59 -5.90 9.21
CA LEU A 99 -12.46 -6.59 10.15
C LEU A 99 -13.57 -5.68 10.68
N MET A 100 -13.26 -4.42 11.02
CA MET A 100 -14.28 -3.44 11.41
C MET A 100 -15.30 -3.23 10.29
N LYS A 101 -14.85 -3.07 9.05
CA LYS A 101 -15.72 -2.90 7.86
C LYS A 101 -16.60 -4.14 7.65
N LYS A 102 -16.02 -5.34 7.76
CA LYS A 102 -16.74 -6.61 7.67
C LYS A 102 -17.83 -6.73 8.76
N ASN A 103 -17.50 -6.38 9.99
CA ASN A 103 -18.46 -6.47 11.10
C ASN A 103 -19.56 -5.41 11.00
N SER A 104 -19.27 -4.24 10.41
CA SER A 104 -20.23 -3.16 10.23
C SER A 104 -21.25 -3.47 9.12
N ASP A 105 -20.82 -4.04 8.01
CA ASP A 105 -21.71 -4.45 6.92
C ASP A 105 -21.17 -5.71 6.21
N PRO A 106 -21.48 -6.91 6.75
CA PRO A 106 -20.97 -8.16 6.20
C PRO A 106 -21.41 -8.42 4.76
N ASN A 107 -22.61 -7.95 4.39
CA ASN A 107 -23.15 -8.16 3.06
C ASN A 107 -22.32 -7.38 2.04
N VAL A 108 -22.19 -6.07 2.23
CA VAL A 108 -21.36 -5.20 1.38
C VAL A 108 -19.91 -5.69 1.37
N TYR A 109 -19.36 -6.08 2.52
CA TYR A 109 -18.01 -6.61 2.59
C TYR A 109 -17.83 -7.83 1.67
N ASN A 110 -18.72 -8.81 1.77
CA ASN A 110 -18.65 -10.04 0.99
C ASN A 110 -18.92 -9.81 -0.50
N THR A 111 -19.87 -8.95 -0.85
CA THR A 111 -20.26 -8.72 -2.25
C THR A 111 -19.36 -7.74 -2.99
N ASN A 112 -18.68 -6.83 -2.28
CA ASN A 112 -17.96 -5.72 -2.89
C ASN A 112 -16.46 -5.71 -2.52
N ILE A 113 -16.12 -5.92 -1.25
CA ILE A 113 -14.74 -5.72 -0.77
C ILE A 113 -13.88 -6.95 -1.03
N ILE A 114 -14.38 -8.16 -0.78
CA ILE A 114 -13.64 -9.40 -1.09
C ILE A 114 -13.26 -9.46 -2.59
N PRO A 115 -14.18 -9.26 -3.56
CA PRO A 115 -13.82 -9.21 -4.97
C PRO A 115 -12.77 -8.14 -5.31
N ALA A 116 -12.84 -6.97 -4.67
CA ALA A 116 -11.85 -5.91 -4.87
C ALA A 116 -10.45 -6.33 -4.38
N ILE A 117 -10.36 -7.00 -3.23
CA ILE A 117 -9.10 -7.54 -2.71
C ILE A 117 -8.52 -8.61 -3.66
N HIS A 118 -9.37 -9.50 -4.19
CA HIS A 118 -8.95 -10.47 -5.20
C HIS A 118 -8.43 -9.79 -6.48
N ASN A 119 -9.11 -8.74 -6.96
CA ASN A 119 -8.66 -7.97 -8.12
C ASN A 119 -7.30 -7.32 -7.87
N ILE A 120 -7.09 -6.72 -6.70
CA ILE A 120 -5.80 -6.16 -6.28
C ILE A 120 -4.71 -7.23 -6.21
N TYR A 121 -5.03 -8.39 -5.61
CA TYR A 121 -4.12 -9.53 -5.54
C TYR A 121 -3.73 -10.05 -6.93
N ASN A 122 -4.65 -9.97 -7.90
CA ASN A 122 -4.41 -10.37 -9.29
C ASN A 122 -3.91 -9.23 -10.19
N CYS A 123 -3.47 -8.10 -9.61
CA CYS A 123 -2.89 -6.97 -10.33
C CYS A 123 -3.84 -6.32 -11.36
N VAL A 124 -5.16 -6.38 -11.13
CA VAL A 124 -6.13 -5.60 -11.90
C VAL A 124 -5.85 -4.10 -11.68
N PRO A 125 -5.86 -3.27 -12.74
CA PRO A 125 -5.58 -1.84 -12.64
C PRO A 125 -6.47 -1.12 -11.62
N SER A 126 -5.88 -0.26 -10.80
CA SER A 126 -6.59 0.39 -9.70
C SER A 126 -7.67 1.37 -10.16
N THR A 127 -7.56 1.93 -11.36
CA THR A 127 -8.60 2.80 -11.94
C THR A 127 -9.94 2.09 -12.08
N HIS A 128 -9.93 0.78 -12.37
CA HIS A 128 -11.14 -0.04 -12.45
C HIS A 128 -11.77 -0.32 -11.08
N ILE A 129 -10.99 -0.22 -10.00
CA ILE A 129 -11.42 -0.58 -8.64
C ILE A 129 -11.79 0.67 -7.84
N GLN A 130 -11.06 1.78 -8.01
CA GLN A 130 -11.22 3.03 -7.26
C GLN A 130 -12.62 3.63 -7.37
N SER A 131 -13.11 3.82 -8.59
CA SER A 131 -14.42 4.44 -8.84
C SER A 131 -15.53 3.72 -8.08
N PHE A 132 -15.49 2.40 -8.06
CA PHE A 132 -16.39 1.55 -7.31
C PHE A 132 -16.18 1.61 -5.79
N LEU A 133 -14.93 1.55 -5.30
CA LEU A 133 -14.67 1.62 -3.85
C LEU A 133 -15.15 2.93 -3.23
N ARG A 134 -15.11 4.03 -3.99
CA ARG A 134 -15.60 5.36 -3.58
C ARG A 134 -17.11 5.40 -3.37
N THR A 135 -17.88 4.52 -4.00
CA THR A 135 -19.34 4.48 -3.82
C THR A 135 -19.76 3.70 -2.59
N ILE A 136 -18.85 2.97 -1.94
CA ILE A 136 -19.17 2.12 -0.80
C ILE A 136 -19.17 2.95 0.49
N ASN A 137 -20.35 3.11 1.08
CA ASN A 137 -20.55 3.94 2.26
C ASN A 137 -20.47 3.14 3.57
N VAL A 138 -19.27 2.67 3.92
CA VAL A 138 -18.99 2.01 5.21
C VAL A 138 -17.95 2.84 5.97
N ASN A 139 -18.44 3.69 6.89
CA ASN A 139 -17.63 4.70 7.59
C ASN A 139 -17.26 4.23 9.01
N VAL A 140 -16.54 3.11 9.08
CA VAL A 140 -15.96 2.60 10.34
C VAL A 140 -14.45 2.45 10.22
N GLY A 141 -13.77 2.66 11.35
CA GLY A 141 -12.32 2.67 11.43
C GLY A 141 -11.70 4.01 11.10
N LEU A 142 -10.37 4.02 11.00
CA LEU A 142 -9.58 5.20 10.69
C LEU A 142 -9.55 5.49 9.18
N LEU A 143 -9.54 4.43 8.37
CA LEU A 143 -9.42 4.53 6.92
C LEU A 143 -10.79 4.34 6.26
N THR A 144 -10.98 4.97 5.12
CA THR A 144 -12.06 4.61 4.19
C THR A 144 -11.79 3.23 3.57
N ILE A 145 -12.80 2.64 2.92
CA ILE A 145 -12.61 1.39 2.17
C ILE A 145 -11.57 1.58 1.05
N GLU A 146 -11.69 2.66 0.28
CA GLU A 146 -10.76 2.99 -0.80
C GLU A 146 -9.30 3.01 -0.29
N GLU A 147 -9.05 3.78 0.77
CA GLU A 147 -7.71 3.89 1.36
C GLU A 147 -7.20 2.55 1.90
N THR A 148 -8.07 1.75 2.51
CA THR A 148 -7.70 0.43 3.05
C THR A 148 -7.27 -0.51 1.93
N CYS A 149 -8.07 -0.61 0.87
CA CYS A 149 -7.79 -1.47 -0.28
C CYS A 149 -6.55 -0.99 -1.05
N LEU A 150 -6.40 0.31 -1.30
CA LEU A 150 -5.24 0.83 -2.02
C LEU A 150 -3.96 0.78 -1.18
N ALA A 151 -4.03 0.94 0.15
CA ALA A 151 -2.87 0.67 1.01
C ALA A 151 -2.47 -0.81 0.94
N LEU A 152 -3.44 -1.73 0.93
CA LEU A 152 -3.20 -3.16 0.76
C LEU A 152 -2.56 -3.49 -0.60
N LYS A 153 -2.97 -2.83 -1.69
CA LYS A 153 -2.30 -2.92 -3.01
C LYS A 153 -0.80 -2.63 -2.87
N TRP A 154 -0.44 -1.52 -2.23
CA TRP A 154 0.96 -1.14 -2.05
C TRP A 154 1.72 -2.05 -1.09
N LEU A 155 1.05 -2.64 -0.09
CA LEU A 155 1.66 -3.69 0.74
C LEU A 155 1.93 -4.95 -0.07
N PHE A 156 1.06 -5.38 -0.98
CA PHE A 156 1.37 -6.50 -1.87
C PHE A 156 2.57 -6.22 -2.77
N ILE A 157 2.67 -5.00 -3.31
CA ILE A 157 3.81 -4.59 -4.14
C ILE A 157 5.10 -4.54 -3.31
N GLU A 158 5.04 -4.07 -2.07
CA GLU A 158 6.17 -4.11 -1.14
C GLU A 158 6.65 -5.56 -0.93
N GLN A 159 5.72 -6.48 -0.67
CA GLN A 159 6.06 -7.92 -0.57
C GLN A 159 6.66 -8.48 -1.87
N ASP A 160 6.26 -7.99 -3.04
CA ASP A 160 6.79 -8.43 -4.32
C ASP A 160 8.24 -8.01 -4.56
N ILE A 161 8.64 -6.90 -3.94
CA ILE A 161 9.98 -6.34 -4.00
C ILE A 161 10.86 -6.96 -2.91
N THR A 162 10.43 -6.88 -1.64
CA THR A 162 11.18 -7.36 -0.47
C THR A 162 11.44 -8.86 -0.54
N TYR A 163 10.43 -9.61 -0.98
CA TYR A 163 10.46 -11.07 -1.05
C TYR A 163 10.36 -11.55 -2.50
N TRP A 164 11.09 -10.90 -3.43
CA TRP A 164 11.08 -11.19 -4.87
C TRP A 164 11.14 -12.69 -5.18
N GLY A 165 12.13 -13.39 -4.61
CA GLY A 165 12.36 -14.82 -4.82
C GLY A 165 11.46 -15.75 -4.00
N TYR A 166 10.55 -15.20 -3.19
CA TYR A 166 9.69 -15.96 -2.28
C TYR A 166 8.21 -15.64 -2.54
N SER A 167 7.36 -16.20 -1.67
CA SER A 167 5.90 -16.12 -1.72
C SER A 167 5.31 -14.99 -0.86
N GLY A 168 6.02 -13.87 -0.66
CA GLY A 168 5.59 -12.78 0.23
C GLY A 168 4.13 -12.32 0.00
N ARG A 169 3.80 -11.97 -1.25
CA ARG A 169 2.42 -11.61 -1.66
C ARG A 169 1.39 -12.71 -1.31
N ALA A 170 1.70 -13.97 -1.62
CA ALA A 170 0.80 -15.08 -1.32
C ALA A 170 0.65 -15.32 0.19
N LYS A 171 1.71 -15.14 0.98
CA LYS A 171 1.65 -15.23 2.45
C LYS A 171 0.75 -14.15 3.04
N LEU A 172 0.89 -12.90 2.58
CA LEU A 172 0.01 -11.81 2.99
C LEU A 172 -1.45 -12.09 2.60
N PHE A 173 -1.69 -12.58 1.39
CA PHE A 173 -3.04 -12.93 0.94
C PHE A 173 -3.64 -14.08 1.76
N ASN A 174 -2.88 -15.15 1.99
CA ASN A 174 -3.33 -16.27 2.81
C ASN A 174 -3.61 -15.86 4.26
N ALA A 175 -2.89 -14.87 4.80
CA ALA A 175 -3.20 -14.31 6.12
C ALA A 175 -4.56 -13.59 6.16
N LEU A 176 -4.96 -12.92 5.07
CA LEU A 176 -6.32 -12.38 4.92
C LEU A 176 -7.37 -13.49 4.86
N VAL A 177 -7.14 -14.52 4.03
CA VAL A 177 -8.05 -15.67 3.88
C VAL A 177 -8.26 -16.41 5.20
N ASN A 178 -7.19 -16.66 5.94
CA ASN A 178 -7.25 -17.33 7.24
C ASN A 178 -8.05 -16.54 8.29
N GLN A 179 -8.19 -15.22 8.11
CA GLN A 179 -9.02 -14.35 8.94
C GLN A 179 -10.42 -14.10 8.34
N GLY A 180 -10.72 -14.70 7.18
CA GLY A 180 -11.95 -14.50 6.43
C GLY A 180 -12.10 -13.07 5.90
N LEU A 181 -10.99 -12.39 5.63
CA LEU A 181 -10.97 -11.02 5.10
C LEU A 181 -10.81 -10.98 3.57
N ALA A 182 -10.44 -12.11 2.96
CA ALA A 182 -10.36 -12.34 1.52
C ALA A 182 -10.90 -13.75 1.23
#